data_AF-A0A925W8T1-F1
#
_entry.id   AF-A0A925W8T1-F1
#
_cell.length_a   1.000
_cell.length_b   1.000
_cell.length_c   1.000
_cell.angle_alpha   90.00
_cell.angle_beta   90.00
_cell.angle_gamma   90.00
#
_symmetry.space_group_name_H-M   'P 1'
#
loop_
_entity.id
_entity.type
_entity.pdbx_description
1 polymer ?
#
loop_
_entity_poly.entity_id
_entity_poly.type
_entity_poly.pdbx_seq_one_letter_code
_entity_poly.pdbx_strand_id
1 'polypeptide(L)'
;GAALALLLWSPNLLWQAQNGWPQAAMADSIREQDGAENRLTFLPLQLVLLSPLLVPLLVVGGVVLWRSASWRAFTVAVPVVALLTLVSGGRPYYPCGLYLVLLAAGAGPTVAWASRGRVTVRRALVGAGIMLAVPVSAVVALPILPPPVLARSPVVAVNDDPGHQIGWPALLDAVEEGWAAVPSADRDRAVVYTGNYGEAGAIELYGPARGLPAPWSAHNSWADWGPPPDSADGPVVVLVVGATPDGVAGSFRDCRVVTRVDNGVGLDNQEQDAPVMLCAGTTRPWSELWPELRRYG
;
A
#
# COMPACT_ATOMS: atom_id res chain seq x y z
N GLY A 1 5.50 -27.14 18.11
CA GLY A 1 5.87 -25.82 17.54
C GLY A 1 5.63 -25.81 16.04
N ALA A 2 6.63 -26.21 15.24
CA ALA A 2 6.59 -26.15 13.78
C ALA A 2 5.38 -26.86 13.14
N ALA A 3 5.06 -28.09 13.54
CA ALA A 3 3.90 -28.81 13.02
C ALA A 3 2.57 -28.08 13.28
N LEU A 4 2.39 -27.50 14.48
CA LEU A 4 1.22 -26.70 14.80
C LEU A 4 1.17 -25.40 13.98
N ALA A 5 2.32 -24.73 13.80
CA ALA A 5 2.40 -23.54 12.95
C ALA A 5 2.04 -23.86 11.48
N LEU A 6 2.55 -24.96 10.93
CA LEU A 6 2.20 -25.43 9.59
C LEU A 6 0.72 -25.80 9.49
N LEU A 7 0.15 -26.45 10.51
CA LEU A 7 -1.27 -26.76 10.55
C LEU A 7 -2.12 -25.47 10.52
N LEU A 8 -1.77 -24.49 11.36
CA LEU A 8 -2.46 -23.19 11.39
C LEU A 8 -2.30 -22.41 10.08
N TRP A 9 -1.17 -22.55 9.40
CA TRP A 9 -0.90 -21.86 8.13
C TRP A 9 -1.38 -22.64 6.89
N SER A 10 -1.71 -23.93 7.05
CA SER A 10 -2.12 -24.80 5.94
C SER A 10 -3.32 -24.29 5.12
N PRO A 11 -4.34 -23.61 5.68
CA PRO A 11 -5.43 -23.06 4.87
C PRO A 11 -4.92 -21.99 3.88
N ASN A 12 -3.93 -21.19 4.28
CA ASN A 12 -3.33 -20.18 3.41
C ASN A 12 -2.48 -20.83 2.31
N LEU A 13 -1.68 -21.85 2.64
CA LEU A 13 -0.89 -22.60 1.66
C LEU A 13 -1.76 -23.31 0.63
N LEU A 14 -2.86 -23.92 1.07
CA LEU A 14 -3.82 -24.57 0.19
C LEU A 14 -4.48 -23.56 -0.75
N TRP A 15 -4.91 -22.42 -0.21
CA TRP A 15 -5.49 -21.35 -1.03
C TRP A 15 -4.49 -20.81 -2.06
N GLN A 16 -3.24 -20.55 -1.68
CA GLN A 16 -2.20 -20.11 -2.62
C GLN A 16 -2.00 -21.12 -3.75
N ALA A 17 -1.90 -22.41 -3.42
CA ALA A 17 -1.73 -23.47 -4.41
C ALA A 17 -2.93 -23.57 -5.38
N GLN A 18 -4.16 -23.40 -4.87
CA GLN A 18 -5.38 -23.43 -5.68
C GLN A 18 -5.55 -22.20 -6.58
N ASN A 19 -4.89 -21.09 -6.27
CA ASN A 19 -5.00 -19.81 -6.98
C ASN A 19 -3.73 -19.43 -7.75
N GLY A 20 -2.81 -20.38 -7.97
CA GLY A 20 -1.62 -20.15 -8.80
C GLY A 20 -0.52 -19.31 -8.15
N TRP A 21 -0.43 -19.29 -6.82
CA TRP A 21 0.58 -18.56 -6.04
C TRP A 21 0.61 -17.04 -6.29
N PRO A 22 -0.51 -16.32 -6.10
CA PRO A 22 -0.56 -14.86 -6.30
C PRO A 22 0.45 -14.09 -5.45
N GLN A 23 0.85 -14.62 -4.29
CA GLN A 23 1.90 -14.01 -3.48
C GLN A 23 3.27 -14.04 -4.18
N ALA A 24 3.59 -15.10 -4.92
CA ALA A 24 4.83 -15.19 -5.69
C ALA A 24 4.81 -14.22 -6.87
N ALA A 25 3.70 -14.15 -7.61
CA ALA A 25 3.51 -13.19 -8.70
C ALA A 25 3.65 -11.73 -8.23
N MET A 26 3.05 -11.39 -7.08
CA MET A 26 3.22 -10.07 -6.46
C MET A 26 4.67 -9.81 -6.03
N ALA A 27 5.35 -10.80 -5.44
CA ALA A 27 6.75 -10.65 -5.05
C ALA A 27 7.67 -10.43 -6.26
N ASP A 28 7.41 -11.13 -7.37
CA ASP A 28 8.14 -10.93 -8.63
C ASP A 28 7.89 -9.52 -9.19
N SER A 29 6.63 -9.06 -9.20
CA SER A 29 6.28 -7.69 -9.64
C SER A 29 6.99 -6.61 -8.82
N ILE A 30 6.95 -6.70 -7.48
CA ILE A 30 7.64 -5.76 -6.58
C ILE A 30 9.14 -5.79 -6.83
N ARG A 31 9.72 -6.98 -7.07
CA ARG A 31 11.15 -7.13 -7.33
C ARG A 31 11.55 -6.47 -8.64
N GLU A 32 10.72 -6.56 -9.68
CA GLU A 32 10.98 -6.00 -11.00
C GLU A 32 10.82 -4.47 -11.02
N GLN A 33 9.80 -3.94 -10.35
CA GLN A 33 9.52 -2.50 -10.29
C GLN A 33 10.47 -1.77 -9.33
N ASP A 34 10.52 -2.23 -8.07
CA ASP A 34 11.12 -1.47 -6.95
C ASP A 34 12.33 -2.19 -6.33
N GLY A 35 12.68 -3.39 -6.81
CA GLY A 35 13.59 -4.28 -6.08
C GLY A 35 15.00 -3.71 -5.88
N ALA A 36 15.51 -2.89 -6.80
CA ALA A 36 16.83 -2.27 -6.65
C ALA A 36 16.81 -1.19 -5.56
N GLU A 37 15.80 -0.31 -5.60
CA GLU A 37 15.60 0.74 -4.61
C GLU A 37 15.34 0.14 -3.23
N ASN A 38 14.41 -0.83 -3.13
CA ASN A 38 14.08 -1.52 -1.88
C ASN A 38 15.32 -2.12 -1.20
N ARG A 39 16.24 -2.72 -1.99
CA ARG A 39 17.50 -3.27 -1.46
C ARG A 39 18.45 -2.18 -0.97
N LEU A 40 18.57 -1.10 -1.72
CA LEU A 40 19.43 0.03 -1.38
C LEU A 40 18.95 0.74 -0.10
N THR A 41 17.65 0.95 0.01
CA THR A 41 17.02 1.67 1.13
C THR A 41 16.72 0.77 2.33
N PHE A 42 16.82 -0.56 2.19
CA PHE A 42 16.45 -1.52 3.23
C PHE A 42 17.05 -1.20 4.61
N LEU A 43 18.38 -1.14 4.70
CA LEU A 43 19.09 -0.94 5.96
C LEU A 43 18.85 0.44 6.59
N PRO A 44 18.98 1.57 5.87
CA PRO A 44 18.69 2.88 6.48
C PRO A 44 17.24 2.97 6.95
N LEU A 45 16.27 2.41 6.21
CA LEU A 45 14.87 2.43 6.63
C LEU A 45 14.58 1.56 7.85
N GLN A 46 15.34 0.48 8.13
CA GLN A 46 15.18 -0.27 9.38
C GLN A 46 15.43 0.60 10.63
N LEU A 47 16.32 1.59 10.53
CA LEU A 47 16.62 2.52 11.62
C LEU A 47 15.59 3.65 11.69
N VAL A 48 15.17 4.17 10.53
CA VAL A 48 14.25 5.31 10.43
C VAL A 48 12.81 4.91 10.81
N LEU A 49 12.30 3.79 10.29
CA LEU A 49 10.91 3.35 10.50
C LEU A 49 10.57 3.08 11.97
N LEU A 50 11.55 2.66 12.77
CA LEU A 50 11.39 2.46 14.21
C LEU A 50 11.68 3.73 15.04
N SER A 51 12.33 4.73 14.45
CA SER A 51 13.15 5.75 15.11
C SER A 51 14.49 5.21 15.63
N PRO A 52 15.63 5.85 15.28
CA PRO A 52 16.95 5.48 15.81
C PRO A 52 17.02 5.52 17.34
N LEU A 53 16.19 6.35 17.97
CA LEU A 53 16.12 6.52 19.42
C LEU A 53 15.56 5.29 20.14
N LEU A 54 14.80 4.44 19.44
CA LEU A 54 14.22 3.21 19.99
C LEU A 54 15.10 1.97 19.74
N VAL A 55 16.18 2.08 18.98
CA VAL A 55 17.10 0.96 18.71
C VAL A 55 17.70 0.35 19.98
N PRO A 56 18.17 1.12 20.99
CA PRO A 56 18.66 0.52 22.23
C PRO A 56 17.59 -0.32 22.95
N LEU A 57 16.33 0.14 22.92
CA LEU A 57 15.21 -0.58 23.52
C LEU A 57 14.94 -1.89 22.79
N LEU A 58 15.00 -1.88 21.45
CA LEU A 58 14.90 -3.07 20.60
C LEU A 58 15.99 -4.09 20.93
N VAL A 59 17.25 -3.65 21.09
CA VAL A 59 18.39 -4.51 21.44
C VAL A 59 18.18 -5.16 22.81
N VAL A 60 17.74 -4.40 23.81
CA VAL A 60 17.40 -4.95 25.14
C VAL A 60 16.33 -6.03 25.02
N GLY A 61 15.27 -5.78 24.26
CA GLY A 61 14.23 -6.75 23.98
C GLY A 61 14.73 -8.02 23.30
N GLY A 62 15.54 -7.87 22.25
CA GLY A 62 16.17 -8.99 21.54
C GLY A 62 17.01 -9.86 22.47
N VAL A 63 17.78 -9.25 23.37
CA VAL A 63 18.58 -9.96 24.38
C VAL A 63 17.70 -10.69 25.41
N VAL A 64 16.61 -10.07 25.86
CA VAL A 64 15.65 -10.70 26.79
C VAL A 64 15.01 -11.93 26.17
N LEU A 65 14.50 -11.79 24.95
CA LEU A 65 13.86 -12.89 24.22
C LEU A 65 14.87 -13.99 23.88
N TRP A 66 16.10 -13.63 23.49
CA TRP A 66 17.17 -14.60 23.20
C TRP A 66 17.50 -15.49 24.41
N ARG A 67 17.49 -14.92 25.62
CA ARG A 67 17.75 -15.64 26.88
C ARG A 67 16.57 -16.50 27.34
N SER A 68 15.38 -16.31 26.77
CA SER A 68 14.22 -17.13 27.08
C SER A 68 14.07 -18.28 26.08
N ALA A 69 14.19 -19.52 26.55
CA ALA A 69 14.06 -20.70 25.69
C ALA A 69 12.72 -20.72 24.94
N SER A 70 11.63 -20.25 25.56
CA SER A 70 10.29 -20.22 24.98
C SER A 70 10.10 -19.12 23.92
N TRP A 71 10.86 -18.03 23.99
CA TRP A 71 10.65 -16.84 23.16
C TRP A 71 11.81 -16.50 22.21
N ARG A 72 12.93 -17.22 22.28
CA ARG A 72 14.11 -17.03 21.42
C ARG A 72 13.81 -17.05 19.93
N ALA A 73 12.75 -17.76 19.51
CA ALA A 73 12.30 -17.80 18.12
C ALA A 73 12.00 -16.40 17.56
N PHE A 74 11.51 -15.45 18.37
CA PHE A 74 11.24 -14.08 17.93
C PHE A 74 12.52 -13.29 17.63
N THR A 75 13.57 -13.46 18.44
CA THR A 75 14.87 -12.84 18.14
C THR A 75 15.49 -13.41 16.87
N VAL A 76 15.30 -14.71 16.59
CA VAL A 76 15.78 -15.34 15.35
C VAL A 76 14.94 -14.93 14.14
N ALA A 77 13.62 -14.75 14.31
CA ALA A 77 12.73 -14.39 13.23
C ALA A 77 13.10 -13.03 12.60
N VAL A 78 13.55 -12.06 13.39
CA VAL A 78 13.92 -10.72 12.90
C VAL A 78 15.00 -10.77 11.80
N PRO A 79 16.21 -11.29 12.03
CA PRO A 79 17.24 -11.35 10.98
C PRO A 79 16.85 -12.29 9.83
N VAL A 80 16.06 -13.33 10.09
CA VAL A 80 15.58 -14.23 9.02
C VAL A 80 14.63 -13.49 8.08
N VAL A 81 13.60 -12.81 8.62
CA VAL A 81 12.66 -12.05 7.81
C VAL A 81 13.36 -10.88 7.13
N ALA A 82 14.26 -10.17 7.85
CA ALA A 82 15.05 -9.10 7.25
C ALA A 82 15.90 -9.58 6.07
N LEU A 83 16.56 -10.74 6.20
CA LEU A 83 17.34 -11.34 5.12
C LEU A 83 16.45 -11.74 3.95
N LEU A 84 15.31 -12.40 4.20
CA LEU A 84 14.36 -12.78 3.15
C LEU A 84 13.83 -11.55 2.40
N THR A 85 13.45 -10.48 3.10
CA THR A 85 13.02 -9.22 2.49
C THR A 85 14.13 -8.60 1.65
N LEU A 86 15.34 -8.52 2.18
CA LEU A 86 16.49 -7.97 1.46
C LEU A 86 16.83 -8.77 0.19
N VAL A 87 16.89 -10.09 0.28
CA VAL A 87 17.21 -10.95 -0.88
C VAL A 87 16.11 -10.87 -1.94
N SER A 88 14.84 -10.99 -1.52
CA SER A 88 13.70 -10.93 -2.44
C SER A 88 13.51 -9.55 -3.08
N GLY A 89 14.04 -8.48 -2.46
CA GLY A 89 13.74 -7.10 -2.89
C GLY A 89 12.36 -6.63 -2.44
N GLY A 90 11.81 -7.27 -1.40
CA GLY A 90 10.54 -6.89 -0.81
C GLY A 90 10.63 -5.55 -0.08
N ARG A 91 9.47 -4.98 0.26
CA ARG A 91 9.41 -3.64 0.83
C ARG A 91 10.11 -3.56 2.20
N PRO A 92 10.91 -2.52 2.47
CA PRO A 92 11.70 -2.39 3.70
C PRO A 92 10.90 -2.49 5.01
N TYR A 93 9.61 -2.18 5.01
CA TYR A 93 8.79 -2.22 6.22
C TYR A 93 8.33 -3.64 6.63
N TYR A 94 8.51 -4.68 5.81
CA TYR A 94 8.01 -6.03 6.12
C TYR A 94 8.47 -6.60 7.48
N PRO A 95 9.70 -6.38 7.96
CA PRO A 95 10.12 -6.84 9.29
C PRO A 95 9.51 -6.04 10.47
N CYS A 96 8.90 -4.87 10.23
CA CYS A 96 8.53 -3.93 11.29
C CYS A 96 7.57 -4.51 12.35
N GLY A 97 6.68 -5.43 11.95
CA GLY A 97 5.78 -6.10 12.89
C GLY A 97 6.51 -6.87 13.98
N LEU A 98 7.69 -7.44 13.68
CA LEU A 98 8.51 -8.15 14.68
C LEU A 98 9.21 -7.19 15.64
N TYR A 99 9.49 -5.95 15.22
CA TYR A 99 10.11 -4.96 16.09
C TYR A 99 9.21 -4.59 17.27
N LEU A 100 7.89 -4.61 17.09
CA LEU A 100 6.93 -4.39 18.18
C LEU A 100 7.08 -5.42 19.31
N VAL A 101 7.34 -6.68 18.97
CA VAL A 101 7.57 -7.75 19.96
C VAL A 101 8.85 -7.51 20.76
N LEU A 102 9.93 -7.10 20.08
CA LEU A 102 11.20 -6.78 20.72
C LEU A 102 11.06 -5.53 21.60
N LEU A 103 10.41 -4.46 21.13
CA LEU A 103 10.16 -3.27 21.93
C LEU A 103 9.38 -3.59 23.21
N ALA A 104 8.32 -4.39 23.11
CA ALA A 104 7.53 -4.82 24.26
C ALA A 104 8.39 -5.59 25.29
N ALA A 105 9.22 -6.53 24.82
CA ALA A 105 10.12 -7.28 25.68
C ALA A 105 11.22 -6.42 26.34
N GLY A 106 11.64 -5.34 25.65
CA GLY A 106 12.65 -4.41 26.13
C GLY A 106 12.14 -3.39 27.16
N ALA A 107 10.84 -3.12 27.17
CA ALA A 107 10.24 -2.06 27.97
C ALA A 107 10.45 -2.25 29.49
N GLY A 108 10.10 -3.43 30.02
CA GLY A 108 10.21 -3.74 31.44
C GLY A 108 11.64 -3.56 32.01
N PRO A 109 12.66 -4.21 31.41
CA PRO A 109 14.05 -4.03 31.82
C PRO A 109 14.55 -2.58 31.70
N THR A 110 14.10 -1.85 30.68
CA THR A 110 14.48 -0.44 30.48
C THR A 110 13.91 0.45 31.59
N VAL A 111 12.64 0.25 31.97
CA VAL A 111 12.02 0.95 33.11
C VAL A 111 12.70 0.60 34.43
N ALA A 112 13.05 -0.68 34.63
CA ALA A 112 13.77 -1.13 35.82
C ALA A 112 15.18 -0.51 35.91
N TRP A 113 15.90 -0.40 34.79
CA TRP A 113 17.20 0.27 34.71
C TRP A 113 17.09 1.77 35.01
N ALA A 114 16.06 2.43 34.47
CA ALA A 114 15.79 3.85 34.70
C ALA A 114 15.42 4.15 36.16
N SER A 115 14.92 3.15 36.90
CA SER A 115 14.53 3.26 38.30
C SER A 115 15.63 2.88 39.30
N ARG A 116 16.89 2.68 38.84
CA ARG A 116 18.04 2.34 39.70
C ARG A 116 19.20 3.33 39.53
N GLY A 117 19.99 3.54 40.60
CA GLY A 117 21.21 4.35 40.57
C GLY A 117 20.93 5.84 40.36
N ARG A 118 21.47 6.45 39.28
CA ARG A 118 21.22 7.85 38.91
C ARG A 118 19.81 8.03 38.30
N VAL A 119 18.78 7.78 39.11
CA VAL A 119 17.38 7.67 38.68
C VAL A 119 16.92 8.90 37.89
N THR A 120 17.17 10.11 38.38
CA THR A 120 16.74 11.35 37.72
C THR A 120 17.33 11.46 36.30
N VAL A 121 18.64 11.22 36.15
CA VAL A 121 19.32 11.31 34.85
C VAL A 121 18.82 10.25 33.89
N ARG A 122 18.66 8.99 34.35
CA ARG A 122 18.22 7.89 33.48
C ARG A 122 16.77 8.03 33.06
N ARG A 123 15.89 8.47 33.96
CA ARG A 123 14.49 8.79 33.63
C ARG A 123 14.41 9.98 32.67
N ALA A 124 15.21 11.02 32.87
CA ALA A 124 15.28 12.14 31.94
C ALA A 124 15.74 11.69 30.54
N LEU A 125 16.74 10.80 30.45
CA LEU A 125 17.23 10.27 29.18
C LEU A 125 16.16 9.42 28.45
N VAL A 126 15.50 8.50 29.15
CA VAL A 126 14.42 7.68 28.57
C VAL A 126 13.24 8.57 28.17
N GLY A 127 12.84 9.50 29.06
CA GLY A 127 11.77 10.45 28.80
C GLY A 127 12.06 11.33 27.58
N ALA A 128 13.26 11.90 27.49
CA ALA A 128 13.68 12.70 26.35
C ALA A 128 13.69 11.88 25.04
N GLY A 129 14.20 10.64 25.09
CA GLY A 129 14.19 9.73 23.94
C GLY A 129 12.78 9.46 23.43
N ILE A 130 11.84 9.15 24.33
CA ILE A 130 10.43 8.92 23.97
C ILE A 130 9.76 10.21 23.46
N MET A 131 9.97 11.33 24.15
CA MET A 131 9.41 12.63 23.77
C MET A 131 9.91 13.14 22.42
N LEU A 132 11.07 12.67 21.95
CA LEU A 132 11.56 12.95 20.60
C LEU A 132 11.09 11.89 19.59
N ALA A 133 11.16 10.61 19.93
CA ALA A 133 10.83 9.52 19.02
C ALA A 133 9.34 9.51 18.63
N VAL A 134 8.44 9.70 19.60
CA VAL A 134 6.99 9.56 19.38
C VAL A 134 6.45 10.65 18.46
N PRO A 135 6.71 11.96 18.67
CA PRO A 135 6.20 12.99 17.76
C PRO A 135 6.76 12.88 16.35
N VAL A 136 8.05 12.55 16.20
CA VAL A 136 8.66 12.35 14.87
C VAL A 136 8.00 11.19 14.16
N SER A 137 7.85 10.04 14.84
CA SER A 137 7.20 8.86 14.25
C SER A 137 5.73 9.14 13.93
N ALA A 138 5.02 9.89 14.78
CA ALA A 138 3.63 10.28 14.56
C ALA A 138 3.49 11.17 13.32
N VAL A 139 4.39 12.15 13.13
CA VAL A 139 4.37 13.03 11.94
C VAL A 139 4.70 12.27 10.66
N VAL A 140 5.60 11.29 10.72
CA VAL A 140 6.01 10.49 9.54
C VAL A 140 4.97 9.42 9.18
N ALA A 141 4.35 8.77 10.18
CA ALA A 141 3.51 7.60 9.97
C ALA A 141 2.00 7.87 10.02
N LEU A 142 1.55 8.89 10.76
CA LEU A 142 0.12 9.17 10.93
C LEU A 142 -0.33 10.34 10.01
N PRO A 143 -1.57 10.31 9.52
CA PRO A 143 -2.14 11.37 8.68
C PRO A 143 -2.58 12.57 9.52
N ILE A 144 -1.65 13.17 10.28
CA ILE A 144 -1.93 14.30 11.17
C ILE A 144 -1.55 15.66 10.57
N LEU A 145 -0.79 15.65 9.47
CA LEU A 145 -0.42 16.88 8.76
C LEU A 145 -1.55 17.31 7.82
N PRO A 146 -1.94 18.61 7.82
CA PRO A 146 -2.84 19.13 6.81
C PRO A 146 -2.28 18.94 5.40
N PRO A 147 -3.12 18.71 4.38
CA PRO A 147 -2.64 18.39 3.02
C PRO A 147 -1.67 19.41 2.42
N PRO A 148 -1.88 20.75 2.54
CA PRO A 148 -0.92 21.73 2.02
C PRO A 148 0.44 21.72 2.74
N VAL A 149 0.46 21.28 4.00
CA VAL A 149 1.71 21.13 4.78
C VAL A 149 2.43 19.86 4.35
N LEU A 150 1.68 18.75 4.21
CA LEU A 150 2.21 17.47 3.76
C LEU A 150 2.90 17.61 2.40
N ALA A 151 2.24 18.27 1.43
CA ALA A 151 2.75 18.50 0.08
C ALA A 151 4.09 19.26 0.00
N ARG A 152 4.43 20.03 1.04
CA ARG A 152 5.68 20.81 1.12
C ARG A 152 6.69 20.21 2.09
N SER A 153 6.37 19.07 2.70
CA SER A 153 7.19 18.43 3.71
C SER A 153 7.99 17.27 3.12
N PRO A 154 9.11 16.85 3.74
CA PRO A 154 9.84 15.66 3.32
C PRO A 154 9.15 14.35 3.73
N VAL A 155 7.96 14.39 4.34
CA VAL A 155 7.30 13.19 4.87
C VAL A 155 7.02 12.18 3.77
N VAL A 156 6.47 12.61 2.63
CA VAL A 156 6.13 11.72 1.50
C VAL A 156 7.36 11.05 0.88
N ALA A 157 8.53 11.70 0.96
CA ALA A 157 9.79 11.11 0.52
C ALA A 157 10.33 10.03 1.48
N VAL A 158 9.88 10.02 2.74
CA VAL A 158 10.27 9.01 3.75
C VAL A 158 9.23 7.91 3.86
N ASN A 159 7.95 8.28 3.75
CA ASN A 159 6.79 7.42 3.83
C ASN A 159 5.72 7.99 2.89
N ASP A 160 5.46 7.32 1.78
CA ASP A 160 4.52 7.75 0.75
C ASP A 160 3.05 7.49 1.12
N ASP A 161 2.78 6.57 2.05
CA ASP A 161 1.44 6.18 2.50
C ASP A 161 0.52 7.36 2.90
N PRO A 162 0.97 8.42 3.62
CA PRO A 162 0.13 9.58 3.93
C PRO A 162 -0.27 10.36 2.67
N GLY A 163 0.57 10.36 1.63
CA GLY A 163 0.27 11.04 0.37
C GLY A 163 -0.84 10.37 -0.43
N HIS A 164 -0.92 9.04 -0.37
CA HIS A 164 -1.96 8.24 -1.03
C HIS A 164 -3.35 8.36 -0.39
N GLN A 165 -3.46 9.00 0.78
CA GLN A 165 -4.72 9.27 1.48
C GLN A 165 -5.40 10.57 1.04
N ILE A 166 -4.73 11.38 0.20
CA ILE A 166 -5.20 12.70 -0.23
C ILE A 166 -5.69 12.63 -1.69
N GLY A 167 -6.75 13.38 -1.99
CA GLY A 167 -7.22 13.59 -3.37
C GLY A 167 -8.41 12.73 -3.78
N TRP A 168 -8.88 11.79 -2.95
CA TRP A 168 -10.00 10.90 -3.32
C TRP A 168 -11.28 11.66 -3.70
N PRO A 169 -11.73 12.73 -2.99
CA PRO A 169 -12.88 13.51 -3.44
C PRO A 169 -12.69 14.14 -4.83
N ALA A 170 -11.49 14.64 -5.13
CA ALA A 170 -11.19 15.25 -6.43
C ALA A 170 -11.06 14.21 -7.55
N LEU A 171 -10.54 13.01 -7.23
CA LEU A 171 -10.59 11.85 -8.12
C LEU A 171 -12.05 11.52 -8.48
N LEU A 172 -12.95 11.50 -7.49
CA LEU A 172 -14.37 11.30 -7.72
C LEU A 172 -14.99 12.42 -8.56
N ASP A 173 -14.64 13.69 -8.33
CA ASP A 173 -15.11 14.82 -9.14
C ASP A 173 -14.72 14.64 -10.62
N ALA A 174 -13.48 14.21 -10.89
CA ALA A 174 -12.99 13.95 -12.23
C ALA A 174 -13.69 12.75 -12.90
N VAL A 175 -13.96 11.68 -12.13
CA VAL A 175 -14.73 10.53 -12.62
C VAL A 175 -16.19 10.90 -12.90
N GLU A 176 -16.81 11.75 -12.08
CA GLU A 176 -18.14 12.30 -12.34
C GLU A 176 -18.19 13.11 -13.63
N GLU A 177 -17.17 13.91 -13.93
CA GLU A 177 -17.07 14.63 -15.21
C GLU A 177 -16.97 13.64 -16.39
N GLY A 178 -16.14 12.60 -16.26
CA GLY A 178 -16.04 11.51 -17.23
C GLY A 178 -17.37 10.78 -17.45
N TRP A 179 -18.07 10.45 -16.37
CA TRP A 179 -19.37 9.79 -16.38
C TRP A 179 -20.47 10.66 -16.95
N ALA A 180 -20.47 11.96 -16.65
CA ALA A 180 -21.42 12.92 -17.20
C ALA A 180 -21.30 13.06 -18.72
N ALA A 181 -20.10 12.84 -19.28
CA ALA A 181 -19.85 12.83 -20.71
C ALA A 181 -20.37 11.58 -21.44
N VAL A 182 -20.81 10.54 -20.73
CA VAL A 182 -21.44 9.35 -21.32
C VAL A 182 -22.86 9.70 -21.80
N PRO A 183 -23.20 9.45 -23.08
CA PRO A 183 -24.55 9.66 -23.60
C PRO A 183 -25.60 8.91 -22.77
N SER A 184 -26.72 9.57 -22.46
CA SER A 184 -27.76 8.99 -21.60
C SER A 184 -28.33 7.68 -22.14
N ALA A 185 -28.40 7.51 -23.46
CA ALA A 185 -28.88 6.30 -24.13
C ALA A 185 -27.95 5.08 -23.94
N ASP A 186 -26.66 5.32 -23.64
CA ASP A 186 -25.65 4.27 -23.51
C ASP A 186 -25.27 3.97 -22.05
N ARG A 187 -25.80 4.73 -21.08
CA ARG A 187 -25.40 4.63 -19.66
C ARG A 187 -25.60 3.24 -19.06
N ASP A 188 -26.65 2.52 -19.46
CA ASP A 188 -26.93 1.17 -18.95
C ASP A 188 -25.92 0.11 -19.45
N ARG A 189 -25.14 0.44 -20.50
CA ARG A 189 -24.10 -0.42 -21.09
C ARG A 189 -22.70 0.10 -20.82
N ALA A 190 -22.57 1.24 -20.14
CA ALA A 190 -21.30 1.90 -19.89
C ALA A 190 -20.60 1.37 -18.63
N VAL A 191 -19.27 1.48 -18.61
CA VAL A 191 -18.42 0.94 -17.53
C VAL A 191 -17.50 2.02 -17.00
N VAL A 192 -17.30 2.05 -15.68
CA VAL A 192 -16.19 2.78 -15.04
C VAL A 192 -15.08 1.76 -14.76
N TYR A 193 -13.97 1.89 -15.47
CA TYR A 193 -12.79 1.04 -15.34
C TYR A 193 -11.65 1.82 -14.70
N THR A 194 -11.01 1.24 -13.69
CA THR A 194 -9.89 1.86 -12.98
C THR A 194 -8.59 1.09 -13.20
N GLY A 195 -7.51 1.85 -13.31
CA GLY A 195 -6.17 1.36 -13.50
C GLY A 195 -5.67 0.65 -12.26
N ASN A 196 -6.09 1.07 -11.07
CA ASN A 196 -5.64 0.46 -9.82
C ASN A 196 -6.78 0.19 -8.80
N TYR A 197 -6.50 -0.60 -7.76
CA TYR A 197 -7.51 -1.02 -6.77
C TYR A 197 -7.80 0.07 -5.73
N GLY A 198 -6.90 1.05 -5.57
CA GLY A 198 -7.12 2.23 -4.73
C GLY A 198 -8.14 3.16 -5.37
N GLU A 199 -8.00 3.45 -6.66
CA GLU A 199 -9.01 4.12 -7.48
C GLU A 199 -10.37 3.40 -7.39
N ALA A 200 -10.38 2.07 -7.58
CA ALA A 200 -11.59 1.26 -7.48
C ALA A 200 -12.21 1.35 -6.09
N GLY A 201 -11.40 1.21 -5.03
CA GLY A 201 -11.86 1.31 -3.65
C GLY A 201 -12.43 2.69 -3.31
N ALA A 202 -11.85 3.76 -3.86
CA ALA A 202 -12.36 5.12 -3.67
C ALA A 202 -13.75 5.29 -4.32
N ILE A 203 -13.92 4.81 -5.55
CA ILE A 203 -15.19 4.90 -6.27
C ILE A 203 -16.24 3.98 -5.63
N GLU A 204 -15.88 2.77 -5.22
CA GLU A 204 -16.79 1.85 -4.52
C GLU A 204 -17.30 2.47 -3.21
N LEU A 205 -16.41 3.15 -2.47
CA LEU A 205 -16.76 3.74 -1.18
C LEU A 205 -17.57 5.04 -1.31
N TYR A 206 -17.19 5.95 -2.22
CA TYR A 206 -17.75 7.30 -2.30
C TYR A 206 -18.68 7.53 -3.51
N GLY A 207 -18.57 6.71 -4.55
CA GLY A 207 -19.34 6.81 -5.79
C GLY A 207 -20.86 6.64 -5.65
N PRO A 208 -21.38 5.73 -4.79
CA PRO A 208 -22.83 5.56 -4.66
C PRO A 208 -23.58 6.84 -4.24
N ALA A 209 -23.01 7.63 -3.31
CA ALA A 209 -23.59 8.90 -2.88
C ALA A 209 -23.58 9.98 -3.98
N ARG A 210 -22.77 9.76 -5.02
CA ARG A 210 -22.53 10.61 -6.19
C ARG A 210 -23.25 10.12 -7.44
N GLY A 211 -23.96 8.99 -7.37
CA GLY A 211 -24.66 8.40 -8.51
C GLY A 211 -23.74 7.79 -9.57
N LEU A 212 -22.49 7.48 -9.21
CA LEU A 212 -21.58 6.72 -10.05
C LEU A 212 -21.92 5.21 -10.00
N PRO A 213 -21.71 4.48 -11.11
CA PRO A 213 -21.82 3.02 -11.10
C PRO A 213 -20.66 2.38 -10.31
N ALA A 214 -20.81 1.09 -9.99
CA ALA A 214 -19.72 0.31 -9.40
C ALA A 214 -18.49 0.29 -10.33
N PRO A 215 -17.27 0.44 -9.78
CA PRO A 215 -16.04 0.43 -10.55
C PRO A 215 -15.56 -1.00 -10.83
N TRP A 216 -14.77 -1.16 -11.89
CA TRP A 216 -14.13 -2.41 -12.25
C TRP A 216 -12.62 -2.22 -12.37
N SER A 217 -11.83 -3.14 -11.81
CA SER A 217 -10.38 -3.10 -11.90
C SER A 217 -9.78 -4.48 -12.09
N ALA A 218 -8.83 -4.60 -13.01
CA ALA A 218 -8.05 -5.81 -13.19
C ALA A 218 -6.74 -5.80 -12.37
N HIS A 219 -6.59 -4.88 -11.42
CA HIS A 219 -5.37 -4.74 -10.61
C HIS A 219 -5.39 -5.65 -9.37
N ASN A 220 -4.31 -6.41 -9.17
CA ASN A 220 -4.10 -7.33 -8.06
C ASN A 220 -5.28 -8.28 -7.84
N SER A 221 -5.72 -8.45 -6.60
CA SER A 221 -6.86 -9.31 -6.24
C SER A 221 -8.22 -8.68 -6.53
N TRP A 222 -8.29 -7.41 -6.98
CA TRP A 222 -9.57 -6.87 -7.44
C TRP A 222 -10.05 -7.63 -8.69
N ALA A 223 -9.12 -8.08 -9.52
CA ALA A 223 -9.41 -8.90 -10.71
C ALA A 223 -10.18 -10.20 -10.39
N ASP A 224 -10.07 -10.72 -9.17
CA ASP A 224 -10.72 -11.97 -8.74
C ASP A 224 -12.24 -11.81 -8.55
N TRP A 225 -12.76 -10.57 -8.48
CA TRP A 225 -14.20 -10.28 -8.52
C TRP A 225 -14.83 -10.47 -9.92
N GLY A 226 -14.00 -10.62 -10.95
CA GLY A 226 -14.41 -10.88 -12.31
C GLY A 226 -14.65 -9.62 -13.15
N PRO A 227 -14.89 -9.81 -14.46
CA PRO A 227 -15.12 -8.71 -15.40
C PRO A 227 -16.54 -8.13 -15.35
N PRO A 228 -16.76 -6.95 -15.94
CA PRO A 228 -18.08 -6.53 -16.37
C PRO A 228 -18.73 -7.60 -17.28
N PRO A 229 -20.07 -7.68 -17.33
CA PRO A 229 -20.74 -8.58 -18.26
C PRO A 229 -20.46 -8.19 -19.71
N ASP A 230 -20.44 -9.15 -20.62
CA ASP A 230 -20.22 -8.88 -22.06
C ASP A 230 -21.33 -8.02 -22.70
N SER A 231 -22.48 -7.89 -22.04
CA SER A 231 -23.54 -6.94 -22.41
C SER A 231 -23.21 -5.48 -22.09
N ALA A 232 -22.14 -5.21 -21.33
CA ALA A 232 -21.63 -3.86 -21.06
C ALA A 232 -20.67 -3.44 -22.18
N ASP A 233 -21.17 -3.41 -23.41
CA ASP A 233 -20.44 -3.13 -24.65
C ASP A 233 -20.56 -1.67 -25.11
N GLY A 234 -20.96 -0.78 -24.19
CA GLY A 234 -21.05 0.67 -24.39
C GLY A 234 -19.76 1.42 -24.07
N PRO A 235 -19.83 2.76 -23.89
CA PRO A 235 -18.69 3.60 -23.56
C PRO A 235 -18.00 3.21 -22.25
N VAL A 236 -16.69 3.42 -22.17
CA VAL A 236 -15.90 3.14 -20.96
C VAL A 236 -15.25 4.42 -20.46
N VAL A 237 -15.53 4.78 -19.22
CA VAL A 237 -14.79 5.81 -18.48
C VAL A 237 -13.59 5.13 -17.86
N VAL A 238 -12.41 5.51 -18.29
CA VAL A 238 -11.13 4.89 -17.92
C VAL A 238 -10.33 5.89 -17.10
N LEU A 239 -10.11 5.57 -15.82
CA LEU A 239 -9.15 6.27 -14.97
C LEU A 239 -7.91 5.39 -14.87
N VAL A 240 -6.74 5.87 -15.30
CA VAL A 240 -5.52 5.05 -15.26
C VAL A 240 -4.32 5.87 -14.81
N VAL A 241 -3.76 5.49 -13.68
CA VAL A 241 -2.46 5.94 -13.18
C VAL A 241 -1.31 5.11 -13.72
N GLY A 242 -0.19 5.79 -14.05
CA GLY A 242 1.14 5.18 -14.21
C GLY A 242 1.34 4.28 -15.43
N ALA A 243 0.28 3.83 -16.10
CA ALA A 243 0.38 3.27 -17.43
C ALA A 243 0.42 4.41 -18.44
N THR A 244 1.33 4.31 -19.42
CA THR A 244 1.18 5.10 -20.64
C THR A 244 -0.21 4.82 -21.22
N PRO A 245 -0.84 5.79 -21.91
CA PRO A 245 -2.01 5.52 -22.72
C PRO A 245 -1.89 4.20 -23.49
N ASP A 246 -0.68 3.85 -23.95
CA ASP A 246 -0.32 2.61 -24.67
C ASP A 246 -0.53 1.28 -23.91
N GLY A 247 -0.43 1.24 -22.57
CA GLY A 247 -0.64 0.01 -21.79
C GLY A 247 -2.11 -0.42 -21.70
N VAL A 248 -3.01 0.52 -21.98
CA VAL A 248 -4.46 0.33 -22.02
C VAL A 248 -5.03 0.61 -23.43
N ALA A 249 -4.29 1.36 -24.25
CA ALA A 249 -4.58 1.63 -25.66
C ALA A 249 -4.28 0.39 -26.48
N GLY A 250 -5.36 -0.27 -26.90
CA GLY A 250 -5.35 -1.58 -27.51
C GLY A 250 -6.53 -2.41 -27.03
N SER A 251 -6.94 -2.20 -25.77
CA SER A 251 -8.13 -2.84 -25.19
C SER A 251 -9.40 -2.01 -25.37
N PHE A 252 -9.26 -0.70 -25.59
CA PHE A 252 -10.37 0.24 -25.76
C PHE A 252 -10.28 1.02 -27.07
N ARG A 253 -11.44 1.38 -27.62
CA ARG A 253 -11.59 2.07 -28.91
C ARG A 253 -11.86 3.57 -28.72
N ASP A 254 -11.30 4.38 -29.61
CA ASP A 254 -11.59 5.82 -29.75
C ASP A 254 -11.55 6.62 -28.44
N CYS A 255 -10.53 6.35 -27.62
CA CYS A 255 -10.36 7.02 -26.33
C CYS A 255 -9.95 8.49 -26.52
N ARG A 256 -10.60 9.38 -25.75
CA ARG A 256 -10.20 10.78 -25.61
C ARG A 256 -10.13 11.15 -24.14
N VAL A 257 -9.18 12.01 -23.79
CA VAL A 257 -9.12 12.60 -22.45
C VAL A 257 -10.31 13.54 -22.27
N VAL A 258 -11.08 13.36 -21.20
CA VAL A 258 -12.16 14.27 -20.78
C VAL A 258 -11.60 15.31 -19.83
N THR A 259 -10.90 14.84 -18.80
CA THR A 259 -10.34 15.68 -17.73
C THR A 259 -9.12 14.99 -17.11
N ARG A 260 -8.52 15.63 -16.10
CA ARG A 260 -7.43 15.06 -15.30
C ARG A 260 -7.73 15.24 -13.82
N VAL A 261 -7.31 14.27 -13.02
CA VAL A 261 -7.40 14.38 -11.56
C VAL A 261 -6.47 15.49 -11.08
N ASP A 262 -6.99 16.38 -10.25
CA ASP A 262 -6.21 17.40 -9.55
C ASP A 262 -6.57 17.39 -8.06
N ASN A 263 -5.63 16.98 -7.21
CA ASN A 263 -5.83 16.95 -5.77
C ASN A 263 -5.93 18.36 -5.13
N GLY A 264 -5.70 19.42 -5.91
CA GLY A 264 -5.91 20.82 -5.51
C GLY A 264 -4.88 21.36 -4.53
N VAL A 265 -3.88 20.55 -4.14
CA VAL A 265 -2.83 20.94 -3.20
C VAL A 265 -1.42 20.77 -3.77
N GLY A 266 -1.30 20.32 -5.02
CA GLY A 266 -0.03 20.09 -5.71
C GLY A 266 0.82 19.01 -5.04
N LEU A 267 0.17 18.08 -4.35
CA LEU A 267 0.84 16.93 -3.75
C LEU A 267 1.20 15.95 -4.86
N ASP A 268 2.47 15.59 -4.98
CA ASP A 268 2.92 14.55 -5.89
C ASP A 268 2.53 13.18 -5.32
N ASN A 269 1.43 12.61 -5.82
CA ASN A 269 0.99 11.27 -5.50
C ASN A 269 0.60 10.54 -6.80
N GLN A 270 0.33 9.24 -6.68
CA GLN A 270 0.03 8.39 -7.83
C GLN A 270 -1.12 8.92 -8.70
N GLU A 271 -2.16 9.50 -8.09
CA GLU A 271 -3.37 9.93 -8.78
C GLU A 271 -3.28 11.34 -9.37
N GLN A 272 -2.29 12.15 -8.97
CA GLN A 272 -2.18 13.52 -9.47
C GLN A 272 -1.93 13.54 -10.98
N ASP A 273 -2.68 14.38 -11.69
CA ASP A 273 -2.66 14.54 -13.14
C ASP A 273 -3.07 13.29 -13.94
N ALA A 274 -3.58 12.24 -13.27
CA ALA A 274 -4.06 11.03 -13.92
C ALA A 274 -5.20 11.36 -14.90
N PRO A 275 -5.14 10.89 -16.15
CA PRO A 275 -6.18 11.17 -17.14
C PRO A 275 -7.45 10.37 -16.84
N VAL A 276 -8.59 11.06 -16.90
CA VAL A 276 -9.90 10.42 -17.04
C VAL A 276 -10.26 10.46 -18.52
N MET A 277 -10.31 9.28 -19.14
CA MET A 277 -10.61 9.11 -20.55
C MET A 277 -12.02 8.58 -20.75
N LEU A 278 -12.65 8.97 -21.85
CA LEU A 278 -13.87 8.35 -22.35
C LEU A 278 -13.53 7.62 -23.65
N CYS A 279 -13.75 6.32 -23.66
CA CYS A 279 -13.59 5.45 -24.82
C CYS A 279 -14.97 5.02 -25.34
N ALA A 280 -15.06 4.74 -26.64
CA ALA A 280 -16.31 4.31 -27.28
C ALA A 280 -16.74 2.87 -26.89
N GLY A 281 -15.83 2.08 -26.34
CA GLY A 281 -16.07 0.70 -25.89
C GLY A 281 -14.78 -0.13 -25.89
N THR A 282 -14.91 -1.41 -25.59
CA THR A 282 -13.80 -2.37 -25.67
C THR A 282 -13.54 -2.83 -27.12
N THR A 283 -12.34 -3.37 -27.39
CA THR A 283 -11.97 -3.98 -28.69
C THR A 283 -12.50 -5.40 -28.86
N ARG A 284 -12.76 -6.10 -27.75
CA ARG A 284 -13.31 -7.47 -27.65
C ARG A 284 -14.28 -7.54 -26.46
N PRO A 285 -15.11 -8.59 -26.33
CA PRO A 285 -15.93 -8.79 -25.13
C PRO A 285 -15.09 -8.78 -23.84
N TRP A 286 -15.68 -8.34 -22.74
CA TRP A 286 -14.99 -8.23 -21.45
C TRP A 286 -14.44 -9.57 -20.98
N SER A 287 -15.17 -10.66 -21.18
CA SER A 287 -14.75 -12.02 -20.81
C SER A 287 -13.47 -12.48 -21.51
N GLU A 288 -13.22 -11.99 -22.73
CA GLU A 288 -12.00 -12.28 -23.49
C GLU A 288 -10.84 -11.35 -23.11
N LEU A 289 -11.13 -10.07 -22.83
CA LEU A 289 -10.11 -9.08 -22.46
C LEU A 289 -9.60 -9.23 -21.03
N TRP A 290 -10.47 -9.63 -20.09
CA TRP A 290 -10.17 -9.60 -18.66
C TRP A 290 -8.87 -10.32 -18.24
N PRO A 291 -8.56 -11.53 -18.75
CA PRO A 291 -7.33 -12.21 -18.40
C PRO A 291 -6.08 -11.44 -18.82
N GLU A 292 -6.15 -10.67 -19.91
CA GLU A 292 -5.05 -9.84 -20.42
C GLU A 292 -4.92 -8.52 -19.67
N LEU A 293 -6.02 -8.00 -19.13
CA LEU A 293 -6.02 -6.79 -18.29
C LEU A 293 -5.47 -7.05 -16.89
N ARG A 294 -5.45 -8.30 -16.43
CA ARG A 294 -4.98 -8.65 -15.09
C ARG A 294 -3.50 -8.33 -14.92
N ARG A 295 -3.20 -7.48 -13.93
CA ARG A 295 -1.82 -7.11 -13.58
C ARG A 295 -1.59 -7.14 -12.07
N TYR A 296 -0.35 -7.43 -11.69
CA TYR A 296 0.13 -7.32 -10.31
C TYR A 296 1.07 -6.12 -10.19
N GLY A 297 1.01 -5.43 -9.05
CA GLY A 297 1.69 -4.15 -8.86
C GLY A 297 1.32 -3.11 -9.92
#